data_AF-A0A2G6DUC0-F1
#
_entry.id   AF-A0A2G6DUC0-F1
#
_cell.length_a   1.000
_cell.length_b   1.000
_cell.length_c   1.000
_cell.angle_alpha   90.00
_cell.angle_beta   90.00
_cell.angle_gamma   90.00
#
_symmetry.space_group_name_H-M   'P 1'
#
loop_
_entity.id
_entity.type
_entity.pdbx_description
1 polymer ?
#
loop_
_entity_poly.entity_id
_entity_poly.type
_entity_poly.pdbx_seq_one_letter_code
_entity_poly.pdbx_strand_id
1 'polypeptide(L)'
;MSTPIEQHWRPAPADGQDLAAAAEQDKVRWSVEGLEAIAPQFSARVAFQLRQRMIGWVVAVSLVVGLLVWPQTTLRLTIGLVSLGYLAILCYRITLVIRGQQGTQMVRISDAAARLIPDCDLPVY
;
A
#
# COMPACT_ATOMS: atom_id res chain seq x y z
N MET A 1 -55.25 -12.38 29.86
CA MET A 1 -53.84 -12.81 29.99
C MET A 1 -53.26 -12.79 28.59
N SER A 2 -52.79 -11.62 28.17
CA SER A 2 -52.44 -11.26 26.79
C SER A 2 -50.94 -10.99 26.73
N THR A 3 -50.19 -11.92 26.15
CA THR A 3 -48.75 -11.77 25.87
C THR A 3 -48.56 -11.02 24.55
N PRO A 4 -47.91 -9.84 24.53
CA PRO A 4 -47.67 -9.10 23.30
C PRO A 4 -46.32 -9.51 22.68
N ILE A 5 -46.38 -9.86 21.40
CA ILE A 5 -45.42 -9.49 20.35
C ILE A 5 -43.95 -9.91 20.58
N GLU A 6 -43.65 -11.18 20.30
CA GLU A 6 -42.33 -11.55 19.75
C GLU A 6 -42.35 -11.33 18.23
N GLN A 7 -42.28 -10.06 17.81
CA GLN A 7 -41.87 -9.73 16.45
C GLN A 7 -40.36 -9.94 16.36
N HIS A 8 -40.02 -11.16 15.96
CA HIS A 8 -38.75 -11.53 15.35
C HIS A 8 -38.28 -10.39 14.43
N TRP A 9 -37.32 -9.60 14.93
CA TRP A 9 -36.61 -8.58 14.17
C TRP A 9 -35.94 -9.25 12.96
N ARG A 10 -36.65 -9.29 11.83
CA ARG A 10 -36.03 -9.40 10.52
C ARG A 10 -35.43 -8.03 10.25
N PRO A 11 -34.11 -7.91 10.02
CA PRO A 11 -33.57 -6.67 9.50
C PRO A 11 -34.38 -6.32 8.25
N ALA A 12 -34.86 -5.07 8.18
CA ALA A 12 -35.52 -4.56 6.99
C ALA A 12 -34.64 -4.86 5.76
N PRO A 13 -35.22 -5.13 4.58
CA PRO A 13 -34.41 -5.24 3.37
C PRO A 13 -33.58 -3.96 3.28
N ALA A 14 -32.25 -4.11 3.39
CA ALA A 14 -31.29 -3.02 3.38
C ALA A 14 -31.69 -2.06 2.26
N ASP A 15 -31.97 -0.81 2.63
CA ASP A 15 -32.44 0.16 1.66
C ASP A 15 -31.30 0.49 0.67
N GLY A 16 -31.61 1.28 -0.36
CA GLY A 16 -30.59 1.67 -1.33
C GLY A 16 -29.41 2.43 -0.70
N GLN A 17 -29.60 3.05 0.47
CA GLN A 17 -28.57 3.82 1.18
C GLN A 17 -27.64 2.89 1.98
N ASP A 18 -28.18 1.88 2.65
CA ASP A 18 -27.44 0.85 3.36
C ASP A 18 -26.53 0.05 2.42
N LEU A 19 -27.04 -0.30 1.23
CA LEU A 19 -26.26 -0.99 0.20
C LEU A 19 -25.14 -0.09 -0.37
N ALA A 20 -25.41 1.20 -0.55
CA ALA A 20 -24.41 2.17 -0.99
C ALA A 20 -23.31 2.37 0.05
N ALA A 21 -23.67 2.49 1.33
CA ALA A 21 -22.75 2.59 2.44
C ALA A 21 -21.89 1.32 2.60
N ALA A 22 -22.48 0.13 2.44
CA ALA A 22 -21.75 -1.13 2.44
C ALA A 22 -20.76 -1.23 1.26
N ALA A 23 -21.16 -0.78 0.06
CA ALA A 23 -20.28 -0.75 -1.11
C ALA A 23 -19.12 0.25 -0.96
N GLU A 24 -19.35 1.37 -0.28
CA GLU A 24 -18.30 2.34 0.04
C GLU A 24 -17.31 1.78 1.07
N GLN A 25 -17.80 1.13 2.11
CA GLN A 25 -16.95 0.44 3.10
C GLN A 25 -16.11 -0.67 2.46
N ASP A 26 -16.68 -1.42 1.51
CA ASP A 26 -15.94 -2.44 0.76
C ASP A 26 -14.83 -1.82 -0.11
N LYS A 27 -15.06 -0.66 -0.73
CA LYS A 27 -14.02 0.08 -1.48
C LYS A 27 -12.91 0.57 -0.57
N VAL A 28 -13.25 1.10 0.61
CA VAL A 28 -12.26 1.55 1.61
C VAL A 28 -11.46 0.36 2.12
N ARG A 29 -12.11 -0.75 2.47
CA ARG A 29 -11.43 -1.99 2.90
C ARG A 29 -10.50 -2.49 1.80
N TRP A 30 -10.93 -2.49 0.54
CA TRP A 30 -10.08 -2.88 -0.59
C TRP A 30 -8.90 -1.94 -0.80
N SER A 31 -9.06 -0.65 -0.53
CA SER A 31 -7.98 0.34 -0.64
C SER A 31 -6.92 0.15 0.46
N VAL A 32 -7.33 -0.30 1.65
CA VAL A 32 -6.43 -0.51 2.80
C VAL A 32 -5.83 -1.92 2.80
N GLU A 33 -6.65 -2.95 2.56
CA GLU A 33 -6.28 -4.36 2.70
C GLU A 33 -6.10 -5.08 1.35
N GLY A 34 -6.48 -4.47 0.23
CA GLY A 34 -6.40 -5.10 -1.09
C GLY A 34 -4.98 -5.52 -1.48
N LEU A 35 -3.96 -4.79 -0.99
CA LEU A 35 -2.56 -5.19 -1.17
C LEU A 35 -2.21 -6.50 -0.44
N GLU A 36 -2.79 -6.74 0.74
CA GLU A 36 -2.63 -8.00 1.48
C GLU A 36 -3.28 -9.16 0.72
N ALA A 37 -4.48 -8.94 0.17
CA ALA A 37 -5.23 -9.97 -0.54
C ALA A 37 -4.55 -10.40 -1.86
N ILE A 38 -4.00 -9.44 -2.63
CA ILE A 38 -3.44 -9.71 -3.96
C ILE A 38 -1.96 -10.08 -3.89
N ALA A 39 -1.20 -9.44 -3.00
CA ALA A 39 0.25 -9.60 -2.97
C ALA A 39 0.80 -9.44 -1.54
N PRO A 40 0.55 -10.44 -0.66
CA PRO A 40 0.88 -10.37 0.77
C PRO A 40 2.35 -10.08 1.05
N GLN A 41 3.25 -10.47 0.13
CA GLN A 41 4.69 -10.17 0.17
C GLN A 41 5.04 -8.67 0.15
N PHE A 42 4.14 -7.80 -0.31
CA PHE A 42 4.30 -6.34 -0.36
C PHE A 42 3.48 -5.60 0.70
N SER A 43 2.72 -6.33 1.53
CA SER A 43 1.97 -5.72 2.64
C SER A 43 2.92 -5.35 3.78
N ALA A 44 2.79 -4.11 4.29
CA ALA A 44 3.58 -3.61 5.42
C ALA A 44 3.32 -4.36 6.74
N ARG A 45 2.32 -5.25 6.76
CA ARG A 45 1.95 -6.08 7.92
C ARG A 45 3.00 -7.14 8.27
N VAL A 46 3.84 -7.54 7.32
CA VAL A 46 4.96 -8.48 7.55
C VAL A 46 6.28 -7.79 7.19
N ALA A 47 6.91 -7.16 8.17
CA ALA A 47 8.10 -6.33 7.99
C ALA A 47 9.31 -7.06 7.37
N PHE A 48 9.41 -8.39 7.54
CA PHE A 48 10.45 -9.21 6.90
C PHE A 48 9.95 -10.63 6.67
N GLN A 49 10.04 -11.12 5.44
CA GLN A 49 9.88 -12.55 5.17
C GLN A 49 11.06 -13.33 5.77
N LEU A 50 10.80 -14.51 6.34
CA LEU A 50 11.83 -15.34 6.97
C LEU A 50 13.05 -15.58 6.04
N ARG A 51 12.79 -15.71 4.74
CA ARG A 51 13.82 -15.80 3.69
C ARG A 51 14.68 -14.54 3.53
N GLN A 52 14.07 -13.34 3.54
CA GLN A 52 14.83 -12.09 3.46
C GLN A 52 15.76 -11.93 4.68
N ARG A 53 15.30 -12.34 5.85
CA ARG A 53 16.11 -12.32 7.07
C ARG A 53 17.30 -13.29 7.00
N MET A 54 17.10 -14.50 6.49
CA MET A 54 18.20 -15.46 6.29
C MET A 54 19.21 -14.96 5.26
N ILE A 55 18.76 -14.40 4.13
CA ILE A 55 19.66 -13.81 3.12
C ILE A 55 20.45 -12.65 3.72
N GLY A 56 19.80 -11.78 4.49
CA GLY A 56 20.46 -10.67 5.18
C GLY A 56 21.58 -11.14 6.11
N TRP A 57 21.34 -12.21 6.87
CA TRP A 57 22.37 -12.81 7.72
C TRP A 57 23.54 -13.39 6.92
N VAL A 58 23.28 -14.11 5.83
CA VAL A 58 24.33 -14.66 4.98
C VAL A 58 25.20 -13.55 4.40
N VAL A 59 24.58 -12.47 3.92
CA VAL A 59 25.30 -11.30 3.37
C VAL A 59 26.13 -10.62 4.47
N ALA A 60 25.56 -10.40 5.65
CA ALA A 60 26.25 -9.78 6.77
C ALA A 60 27.48 -10.61 7.21
N VAL A 61 27.33 -11.91 7.38
CA VAL A 61 28.44 -12.80 7.77
C VAL A 61 29.51 -12.82 6.67
N SER A 62 29.12 -12.90 5.40
CA SER A 62 30.06 -12.88 4.27
C SER A 62 30.87 -11.59 4.23
N LEU A 63 30.23 -10.45 4.52
CA LEU A 63 30.90 -9.14 4.61
C LEU A 63 31.93 -9.11 5.74
N VAL A 64 31.55 -9.58 6.94
CA VAL A 64 32.46 -9.61 8.10
C VAL A 64 33.68 -10.50 7.80
N VAL A 65 33.45 -11.73 7.31
CA VAL A 65 34.53 -12.65 6.95
C VAL A 65 35.42 -12.06 5.86
N GLY A 66 34.83 -11.50 4.80
CA GLY A 66 35.58 -10.87 3.72
C GLY A 66 36.41 -9.67 4.19
N LEU A 67 35.90 -8.89 5.15
CA LEU A 67 36.61 -7.72 5.68
C LEU A 67 37.81 -8.13 6.55
N LEU A 68 37.69 -9.24 7.29
CA LEU A 68 38.79 -9.81 8.08
C LEU A 68 39.91 -10.38 7.20
N VAL A 69 39.56 -11.06 6.10
CA VAL A 69 40.55 -11.71 5.23
C VAL A 69 41.21 -10.69 4.28
N TRP A 70 40.42 -9.92 3.53
CA TRP A 70 40.91 -8.95 2.53
C TRP A 70 40.14 -7.64 2.57
N PRO A 71 40.52 -6.71 3.47
CA PRO A 71 39.72 -5.51 3.76
C PRO A 71 39.55 -4.60 2.54
N GLN A 72 40.61 -4.35 1.76
CA GLN A 72 40.56 -3.44 0.62
C GLN A 72 39.72 -3.97 -0.56
N THR A 73 39.72 -5.28 -0.79
CA THR A 73 38.95 -5.90 -1.87
C THR A 73 37.48 -5.96 -1.50
N THR A 74 37.19 -6.40 -0.28
CA THR A 74 35.82 -6.48 0.25
C THR A 74 35.16 -5.11 0.26
N LEU A 75 35.87 -4.05 0.68
CA LEU A 75 35.32 -2.70 0.69
C LEU A 75 34.96 -2.20 -0.72
N ARG A 76 35.84 -2.41 -1.71
CA ARG A 76 35.58 -2.04 -3.11
C ARG A 76 34.36 -2.75 -3.68
N LEU A 77 34.25 -4.06 -3.46
CA LEU A 77 33.10 -4.85 -3.93
C LEU A 77 31.81 -4.42 -3.24
N THR A 78 31.86 -4.17 -1.93
CA THR A 78 30.70 -3.73 -1.15
C THR A 78 30.17 -2.40 -1.65
N ILE A 79 31.05 -1.42 -1.83
CA ILE A 79 30.69 -0.11 -2.36
C ILE A 79 30.07 -0.27 -3.76
N GLY A 80 30.72 -1.02 -4.65
CA GLY A 80 30.19 -1.27 -5.99
C GLY A 80 28.80 -1.90 -5.97
N LEU A 81 28.59 -2.92 -5.13
CA LEU A 81 27.30 -3.59 -5.02
C LEU A 81 26.20 -2.67 -4.46
N VAL A 82 26.52 -1.90 -3.43
CA VAL A 82 25.60 -0.91 -2.85
C VAL A 82 25.25 0.18 -3.87
N SER A 83 26.24 0.67 -4.62
CA SER A 83 26.01 1.66 -5.67
C SER A 83 25.11 1.12 -6.79
N LEU A 84 25.33 -0.11 -7.24
CA LEU A 84 24.47 -0.75 -8.24
C LEU A 84 23.04 -0.96 -7.71
N GLY A 85 22.90 -1.43 -6.47
CA GLY A 85 21.60 -1.58 -5.82
C GLY A 85 20.87 -0.25 -5.69
N TYR A 86 21.58 0.80 -5.28
CA TYR A 86 21.04 2.16 -5.22
C TYR A 86 20.56 2.63 -6.59
N LEU A 87 21.35 2.42 -7.64
CA LEU A 87 20.97 2.79 -9.00
C LEU A 87 19.71 2.05 -9.45
N ALA A 88 19.59 0.75 -9.14
CA ALA A 88 18.39 -0.02 -9.44
C ALA A 88 17.14 0.51 -8.71
N ILE A 89 17.27 0.86 -7.42
CA ILE A 89 16.18 1.49 -6.64
C ILE A 89 15.79 2.83 -7.24
N LEU A 90 16.76 3.64 -7.66
CA LEU A 90 16.53 4.92 -8.31
C LEU A 90 15.76 4.74 -9.63
N CYS A 91 16.20 3.83 -10.49
CA CYS A 91 15.51 3.50 -11.74
C CYS A 91 14.08 3.01 -11.50
N TYR A 92 13.87 2.16 -10.49
CA TYR A 92 12.54 1.72 -10.08
C TYR A 92 11.65 2.89 -9.65
N ARG A 93 12.18 3.78 -8.79
CA ARG A 93 11.45 4.98 -8.34
C ARG A 93 11.08 5.89 -9.49
N ILE A 94 12.01 6.15 -10.41
CA ILE A 94 11.75 6.98 -11.60
C ILE A 94 10.64 6.32 -12.45
N THR A 95 10.75 5.01 -12.71
CA THR A 95 9.73 4.27 -13.47
C THR A 95 8.37 4.32 -12.79
N LEU A 96 8.34 4.20 -11.46
CA LEU A 96 7.11 4.27 -10.67
C LEU A 96 6.45 5.64 -10.79
N VAL A 97 7.22 6.72 -10.72
CA VAL A 97 6.70 8.10 -10.90
C VAL A 97 6.16 8.30 -12.31
N ILE A 98 6.92 7.89 -13.34
CA ILE A 98 6.49 8.01 -14.75
C ILE A 98 5.18 7.24 -14.97
N ARG A 99 5.10 5.99 -14.51
CA ARG A 99 3.89 5.18 -14.62
C ARG A 99 2.73 5.73 -13.79
N GLY A 100 3.02 6.28 -12.60
CA GLY A 100 2.02 6.91 -11.74
C GLY A 100 1.38 8.14 -12.40
N GLN A 101 2.16 8.94 -13.14
CA GLN A 101 1.65 10.07 -13.92
C GLN A 101 0.86 9.64 -15.16
N GLN A 102 1.21 8.49 -15.75
CA GLN A 102 0.49 7.92 -16.90
C GLN A 102 -0.79 7.17 -16.51
N GLY A 103 -0.97 6.87 -15.21
CA GLY A 103 -2.16 6.22 -14.67
C GLY A 103 -3.42 7.06 -14.92
N THR A 104 -4.30 6.53 -15.75
CA THR A 104 -5.52 7.13 -16.35
C THR A 104 -6.59 7.60 -15.35
N GLN A 105 -6.33 7.63 -14.04
CA GLN A 105 -7.29 8.05 -13.03
C GLN A 105 -6.91 9.34 -12.30
N MET A 106 -6.19 10.23 -12.98
CA MET A 106 -6.15 11.62 -12.56
C MET A 106 -7.52 12.22 -12.90
N VAL A 107 -8.45 12.22 -11.94
CA VAL A 107 -9.75 12.89 -12.06
C VAL A 107 -9.49 14.38 -12.24
N ARG A 108 -9.33 14.78 -13.50
CA ARG A 108 -9.00 16.14 -13.89
C ARG A 108 -10.29 16.93 -13.97
N ILE A 109 -10.70 17.49 -12.85
CA ILE A 109 -11.82 18.44 -12.80
C ILE A 109 -11.30 19.77 -13.36
N SER A 110 -12.01 20.33 -14.34
CA SER A 110 -11.68 21.66 -14.85
C SER A 110 -12.00 22.71 -13.78
N ASP A 111 -11.23 23.80 -13.75
CA ASP A 111 -11.42 24.87 -12.76
C ASP A 111 -12.80 25.56 -12.86
N ALA A 112 -13.46 25.42 -14.02
CA ALA A 112 -14.85 25.81 -14.21
C ALA A 112 -15.82 24.84 -13.53
N ALA A 113 -15.58 23.53 -13.62
CA ALA A 113 -16.40 22.51 -12.94
C ALA A 113 -16.20 22.53 -11.42
N ALA A 114 -14.99 22.83 -10.94
CA ALA A 114 -14.70 22.97 -9.51
C ALA A 114 -15.47 24.14 -8.88
N ARG A 115 -15.59 25.26 -9.60
CA ARG A 115 -16.33 26.46 -9.15
C ARG A 115 -17.85 26.29 -9.12
N LEU A 116 -18.39 25.23 -9.69
CA LEU A 116 -19.82 24.92 -9.62
C LEU A 116 -20.21 24.22 -8.32
N ILE A 117 -19.23 23.79 -7.51
CA ILE A 117 -19.48 23.19 -6.20
C ILE A 117 -19.92 24.31 -5.25
N PRO A 118 -21.13 24.24 -4.66
CA PRO A 118 -21.60 25.23 -3.70
C PRO A 118 -20.70 25.29 -2.46
N ASP A 119 -20.48 26.48 -1.92
CA ASP A 119 -19.61 26.68 -0.73
C ASP A 119 -20.03 25.84 0.49
N CYS A 120 -21.32 25.49 0.59
CA CYS A 120 -21.85 24.65 1.65
C CYS A 120 -21.46 23.16 1.55
N ASP A 121 -21.02 22.70 0.37
CA ASP A 121 -20.59 21.33 0.14
C ASP A 121 -19.06 21.16 0.30
N LEU A 122 -18.31 22.25 0.51
CA LEU A 122 -16.89 22.16 0.78
C LEU A 122 -16.64 21.64 2.21
N PRO A 123 -15.66 20.73 2.40
CA PRO A 123 -15.27 20.30 3.73
C PRO A 123 -14.75 21.48 4.54
N VAL A 124 -15.29 21.64 5.76
CA VAL A 124 -14.83 22.62 6.74
C VAL A 124 -13.53 22.10 7.36
N TYR A 125 -12.42 22.77 7.09
CA TYR A 125 -11.10 22.52 7.69
C TYR A 125 -10.75 23.60 8.71
#